data_AF-A0A845DT43-F1
#
_entry.id   AF-A0A845DT43-F1
#
_cell.length_a   1.000
_cell.length_b   1.000
_cell.length_c   1.000
_cell.angle_alpha   90.00
_cell.angle_beta   90.00
_cell.angle_gamma   90.00
#
_symmetry.space_group_name_H-M   'P 1'
#
loop_
_entity.id
_entity.type
_entity.pdbx_description
1 polymer ?
#
loop_
_entity_poly.entity_id
_entity_poly.type
_entity_poly.pdbx_seq_one_letter_code
_entity_poly.pdbx_strand_id
1 'polypeptide(L)'
;MMKLASLGELYEAKEDIQDIRTRYPDVYAILNHVVSFTRQLQIKYGYMGALLMEEELDACRPEFIKGSILSVYQQEVNQLKNHEDFPVVQEFLNKHREVGDAKLFLLILGAKPELLRGSTIMK
;
A
#
# COMPACT_ATOMS: atom_id res chain seq x y z
N MET A 1 8.01 -7.39 -17.91
CA MET A 1 6.75 -7.34 -18.69
C MET A 1 5.68 -6.89 -17.70
N MET A 2 5.03 -5.72 -17.87
CA MET A 2 3.96 -5.29 -16.96
C MET A 2 2.72 -6.16 -17.21
N LYS A 3 2.46 -7.13 -16.33
CA LYS A 3 1.20 -7.88 -16.35
C LYS A 3 0.11 -6.96 -15.79
N LEU A 4 -0.98 -6.81 -16.54
CA LEU A 4 -2.16 -6.11 -16.03
C LEU A 4 -2.87 -7.04 -15.05
N ALA A 5 -3.09 -6.57 -13.83
CA ALA A 5 -3.87 -7.30 -12.84
C ALA A 5 -5.25 -7.64 -13.42
N SER A 6 -5.61 -8.91 -13.36
CA SER A 6 -6.92 -9.40 -13.75
C SER A 6 -7.98 -8.95 -12.75
N LEU A 7 -9.25 -8.97 -13.16
CA LEU A 7 -10.35 -8.64 -12.26
C LEU A 7 -10.44 -9.64 -11.10
N GLY A 8 -10.12 -10.91 -11.34
CA GLY A 8 -10.11 -11.96 -10.32
C GLY A 8 -9.07 -11.69 -9.23
N GLU A 9 -7.82 -11.38 -9.61
CA GLU A 9 -6.75 -11.02 -8.66
C GLU A 9 -7.12 -9.79 -7.82
N LEU A 10 -7.82 -8.80 -8.41
CA LEU A 10 -8.31 -7.62 -7.68
C LEU A 10 -9.44 -7.93 -6.69
N TYR A 11 -10.31 -8.89 -7.02
CA TYR A 11 -11.36 -9.35 -6.12
C TYR A 11 -10.79 -10.17 -4.97
N GLU A 12 -9.85 -11.07 -5.25
CA GLU A 12 -9.16 -11.86 -4.22
C GLU A 12 -8.41 -10.94 -3.24
N ALA A 13 -7.65 -9.97 -3.74
CA ALA A 13 -6.99 -8.98 -2.89
C ALA A 13 -7.99 -8.19 -2.03
N LYS A 14 -9.16 -7.86 -2.58
CA LYS A 14 -10.21 -7.15 -1.84
C LYS A 14 -10.80 -8.01 -0.73
N GLU A 15 -11.01 -9.31 -0.96
CA GLU A 15 -11.49 -10.26 0.05
C GLU A 15 -10.49 -10.40 1.18
N ASP A 16 -9.20 -10.59 0.88
CA ASP A 16 -8.15 -10.65 1.90
C ASP A 16 -8.07 -9.34 2.72
N ILE A 17 -8.26 -8.18 2.09
CA ILE A 17 -8.36 -6.90 2.81
C ILE A 17 -9.55 -6.90 3.79
N GLN A 18 -10.70 -7.49 3.43
CA GLN A 18 -11.84 -7.61 4.34
C GLN A 18 -11.53 -8.51 5.54
N ASP A 19 -10.82 -9.60 5.30
CA ASP A 19 -10.40 -10.54 6.35
C ASP A 19 -9.43 -9.87 7.32
N ILE A 20 -8.44 -9.13 6.81
CA ILE A 20 -7.50 -8.36 7.64
C ILE A 20 -8.25 -7.31 8.45
N ARG A 21 -9.15 -6.55 7.83
CA ARG A 21 -9.97 -5.54 8.51
C ARG A 21 -10.81 -6.13 9.65
N THR A 22 -11.29 -7.36 9.49
CA THR A 22 -12.17 -8.01 10.47
C THR A 22 -11.38 -8.69 11.58
N ARG A 23 -10.26 -9.33 11.24
CA ARG A 23 -9.46 -10.14 12.17
C ARG A 23 -8.37 -9.36 12.89
N TYR A 24 -7.83 -8.33 12.25
CA TYR A 24 -6.75 -7.48 12.75
C TYR A 24 -7.12 -5.99 12.57
N PRO A 25 -8.17 -5.51 13.24
CA PRO A 25 -8.71 -4.16 13.03
C PRO A 25 -7.71 -3.06 13.38
N ASP A 26 -6.84 -3.27 14.37
CA ASP A 26 -5.90 -2.26 14.86
C ASP A 26 -4.78 -2.00 13.84
N VAL A 27 -4.11 -3.06 13.36
CA VAL A 27 -3.11 -2.91 12.29
C VAL A 27 -3.73 -2.40 10.99
N TYR A 28 -4.98 -2.81 10.69
CA TYR A 28 -5.69 -2.31 9.52
C TYR A 28 -5.97 -0.81 9.61
N ALA A 29 -6.32 -0.29 10.80
CA ALA A 29 -6.56 1.13 10.99
C ALA A 29 -5.28 1.95 10.73
N ILE A 30 -4.13 1.49 11.22
CA ILE A 30 -2.83 2.12 10.98
C ILE A 30 -2.44 2.02 9.50
N LEU A 31 -2.63 0.85 8.87
CA LEU A 31 -2.42 0.68 7.44
C LEU A 31 -3.27 1.65 6.61
N ASN A 32 -4.56 1.75 6.91
CA ASN A 32 -5.47 2.67 6.22
C ASN A 32 -5.02 4.14 6.40
N HIS A 33 -4.57 4.50 7.60
CA HIS A 33 -3.99 5.80 7.89
C HIS A 33 -2.77 6.10 7.01
N VAL A 34 -1.77 5.22 7.02
CA VAL A 34 -0.52 5.40 6.25
C VAL A 34 -0.80 5.46 4.74
N VAL A 35 -1.70 4.63 4.24
CA VAL A 35 -2.14 4.66 2.84
C VAL A 35 -2.82 5.99 2.49
N SER A 36 -3.72 6.48 3.35
CA SER A 36 -4.39 7.76 3.16
C SER A 36 -3.40 8.93 3.22
N PHE A 37 -2.42 8.87 4.12
CA PHE A 37 -1.40 9.90 4.29
C PHE A 37 -0.47 9.98 3.07
N THR A 38 -0.05 8.82 2.55
CA THR A 38 0.70 8.70 1.28
C THR A 38 -0.01 9.42 0.14
N ARG A 39 -1.33 9.19 0.00
CA ARG A 39 -2.16 9.84 -1.02
C ARG A 39 -2.22 11.36 -0.84
N GLN A 40 -2.38 11.84 0.40
CA GLN A 40 -2.49 13.27 0.72
C GLN A 40 -1.19 14.03 0.44
N LEU A 41 -0.04 13.42 0.74
CA LEU A 41 1.29 13.97 0.46
C LEU A 41 1.70 13.83 -1.02
N GLN A 42 0.87 13.18 -1.85
CA GLN A 42 1.18 12.87 -3.24
C GLN A 42 2.47 12.05 -3.41
N ILE A 43 2.76 11.20 -2.43
CA ILE A 43 3.85 10.24 -2.48
C ILE A 43 3.42 9.07 -3.36
N LYS A 44 4.34 8.55 -4.18
CA LYS A 44 4.08 7.37 -4.99
C LYS A 44 3.86 6.15 -4.11
N TYR A 45 2.85 5.36 -4.42
CA TYR A 45 2.57 4.14 -3.67
C TYR A 45 3.72 3.11 -3.69
N GLY A 46 4.52 3.07 -4.76
CA GLY A 46 5.72 2.24 -4.82
C GLY A 46 6.78 2.61 -3.77
N TYR A 47 6.86 3.89 -3.37
CA TYR A 47 7.77 4.28 -2.29
C TYR A 47 7.29 3.73 -0.94
N MET A 48 5.99 3.77 -0.69
CA MET A 48 5.40 3.19 0.52
C MET A 48 5.59 1.67 0.54
N GLY A 49 5.30 0.97 -0.56
CA GLY A 49 5.52 -0.47 -0.68
C GLY A 49 6.96 -0.84 -0.37
N ALA A 50 7.93 -0.14 -0.99
CA ALA A 50 9.34 -0.36 -0.74
C ALA A 50 9.74 -0.11 0.74
N LEU A 51 9.18 0.90 1.42
CA LEU A 51 9.42 1.12 2.85
C LEU A 51 8.88 0.00 3.74
N LEU A 52 7.68 -0.51 3.43
CA LEU A 52 7.05 -1.60 4.18
C LEU A 52 7.76 -2.94 3.97
N MET A 53 8.30 -3.14 2.77
CA MET A 53 8.97 -4.37 2.36
C MET A 53 10.50 -4.33 2.52
N GLU A 54 11.06 -3.22 3.02
CA GLU A 54 12.50 -2.99 3.17
C GLU A 54 13.29 -3.16 1.86
N GLU A 55 12.67 -2.77 0.76
CA GLU A 55 13.26 -2.81 -0.58
C GLU A 55 14.09 -1.55 -0.89
N GLU A 56 14.88 -1.59 -1.96
CA GLU A 56 15.69 -0.45 -2.39
C GLU A 56 14.82 0.78 -2.73
N LEU A 57 15.10 1.90 -2.07
CA LEU A 57 14.27 3.12 -2.13
C LEU A 57 14.69 4.11 -3.23
N ASP A 58 15.87 3.93 -3.81
CA ASP A 58 16.52 4.95 -4.66
C ASP A 58 15.73 5.25 -5.94
N ALA A 59 14.99 4.26 -6.47
CA ALA A 59 14.16 4.45 -7.66
C ALA A 59 12.81 5.14 -7.38
N CYS A 60 12.39 5.25 -6.11
CA CYS A 60 11.04 5.66 -5.75
C CYS A 60 10.98 6.83 -4.76
N ARG A 61 12.13 7.35 -4.32
CA ARG A 61 12.18 8.46 -3.35
C ARG A 61 11.49 9.72 -3.89
N PRO A 62 10.63 10.38 -3.09
CA PRO A 62 10.01 11.64 -3.50
C PRO A 62 11.04 12.78 -3.59
N GLU A 63 11.27 13.33 -4.78
CA GLU A 63 12.27 14.41 -5.00
C GLU A 63 11.83 15.78 -4.48
N PHE A 64 10.52 16.06 -4.50
CA PHE A 64 9.98 17.41 -4.23
C PHE A 64 9.45 17.60 -2.80
N ILE A 65 9.58 16.59 -1.93
CA ILE A 65 9.11 16.66 -0.55
C ILE A 65 10.26 17.12 0.36
N LYS A 66 10.02 18.17 1.15
CA LYS A 66 10.98 18.64 2.15
C LYS A 66 11.35 17.50 3.11
N GLY A 67 12.63 17.38 3.45
CA GLY A 67 13.12 16.31 4.33
C GLY A 67 12.39 16.21 5.67
N SER A 68 11.98 17.33 6.27
CA SER A 68 11.21 17.35 7.52
C SER A 68 9.78 16.77 7.38
N ILE A 69 9.16 16.89 6.21
CA ILE A 69 7.85 16.27 5.94
C ILE A 69 8.05 14.78 5.69
N LEU A 70 9.10 14.42 4.94
CA LEU A 70 9.43 13.03 4.66
C LEU A 70 9.78 12.26 5.94
N SER A 71 10.45 12.89 6.91
CA SER A 71 10.75 12.26 8.20
C SER A 71 9.48 11.96 9.01
N VAL A 72 8.50 12.87 9.01
CA VAL A 72 7.20 12.62 9.66
C VAL A 72 6.48 11.47 8.97
N TYR A 73 6.47 11.44 7.64
CA TYR A 73 5.91 10.33 6.88
C TYR A 73 6.56 8.98 7.24
N GLN A 74 7.90 8.93 7.29
CA GLN A 74 8.63 7.72 7.66
C GLN A 74 8.34 7.28 9.10
N GLN A 75 8.08 8.22 10.02
CA GLN A 75 7.67 7.89 11.38
C GLN A 75 6.30 7.20 11.40
N GLU A 76 5.31 7.68 10.64
CA GLU A 76 4.00 7.02 10.52
C GLU A 76 4.14 5.61 9.90
N VAL A 77 4.98 5.46 8.87
CA VAL A 77 5.27 4.14 8.29
C VAL A 77 5.93 3.22 9.32
N ASN A 78 6.85 3.73 10.13
CA ASN A 78 7.52 2.94 11.18
C ASN A 78 6.55 2.53 12.31
N GLN A 79 5.53 3.33 12.62
CA GLN A 79 4.49 2.91 13.57
C GLN A 79 3.76 1.68 13.07
N LEU A 80 3.42 1.63 11.77
CA LEU A 80 2.83 0.44 11.15
C LEU A 80 3.78 -0.75 11.21
N LYS A 81 5.06 -0.56 10.86
CA LYS A 81 6.07 -1.63 10.85
C LYS A 81 6.33 -2.25 12.22
N ASN A 82 6.22 -1.45 13.28
CA ASN A 82 6.47 -1.88 14.66
C ASN A 82 5.24 -2.48 15.33
N HIS A 83 4.09 -2.52 14.65
CA HIS A 83 2.89 -3.16 15.17
C HIS A 83 3.08 -4.68 15.23
N GLU A 84 2.56 -5.35 16.27
CA GLU A 84 2.75 -6.80 16.47
C GLU A 84 2.18 -7.64 15.32
N ASP A 85 1.03 -7.24 14.77
CA ASP A 85 0.40 -7.88 13.61
C ASP A 85 0.90 -7.39 12.24
N PHE A 86 1.96 -6.58 12.19
CA PHE A 86 2.54 -6.13 10.91
C PHE A 86 2.88 -7.28 9.94
N PRO A 87 3.35 -8.47 10.40
CA PRO A 87 3.59 -9.60 9.50
C PRO A 87 2.40 -9.98 8.62
N VAL A 88 1.16 -9.80 9.10
CA VAL A 88 -0.07 -10.06 8.31
C VAL A 88 -0.15 -9.13 7.10
N VAL A 89 0.24 -7.86 7.26
CA VAL A 89 0.28 -6.88 6.18
C VAL A 89 1.37 -7.24 5.17
N GLN A 90 2.55 -7.67 5.64
CA GLN A 90 3.64 -8.09 4.76
C GLN A 90 3.27 -9.34 3.94
N GLU A 91 2.63 -10.33 4.58
CA GLU A 91 2.14 -11.53 3.90
C GLU A 91 1.12 -11.18 2.82
N PHE A 92 0.18 -10.27 3.11
CA PHE A 92 -0.78 -9.77 2.14
C PHE A 92 -0.12 -9.08 0.94
N LEU A 93 0.82 -8.16 1.18
CA LEU A 93 1.53 -7.46 0.12
C LEU A 93 2.36 -8.41 -0.75
N ASN A 94 3.02 -9.40 -0.12
CA ASN A 94 3.75 -10.45 -0.84
C ASN A 94 2.82 -11.34 -1.67
N LYS A 95 1.70 -11.79 -1.10
CA LYS A 95 0.72 -12.64 -1.79
C LYS A 95 0.21 -11.97 -3.07
N HIS A 96 -0.03 -10.66 -3.01
CA HIS A 96 -0.61 -9.90 -4.13
C HIS A 96 0.38 -9.01 -4.88
N ARG A 97 1.69 -9.27 -4.79
CA ARG A 97 2.74 -8.42 -5.39
C ARG A 97 2.52 -8.13 -6.88
N GLU A 98 2.02 -9.13 -7.62
CA GLU A 98 1.71 -9.04 -9.05
C GLU A 98 0.55 -8.05 -9.38
N VAL A 99 -0.32 -7.74 -8.41
CA VAL A 99 -1.39 -6.73 -8.57
C VAL A 99 -0.81 -5.31 -8.64
N GLY A 100 0.29 -5.10 -7.93
CA GLY A 100 1.05 -3.85 -7.82
C GLY A 100 0.50 -2.91 -6.73
N ASP A 101 1.43 -2.30 -6.01
CA ASP A 101 1.21 -1.42 -4.85
C ASP A 101 0.08 -0.41 -5.05
N ALA A 102 0.10 0.34 -6.15
CA ALA A 102 -0.90 1.38 -6.41
C ALA A 102 -2.34 0.82 -6.38
N LYS A 103 -2.57 -0.36 -6.95
CA LYS A 103 -3.90 -0.97 -6.96
C LYS A 103 -4.28 -1.50 -5.58
N LEU A 104 -3.36 -2.18 -4.89
CA LEU A 104 -3.59 -2.71 -3.53
C LEU A 104 -3.96 -1.60 -2.56
N PHE A 105 -3.20 -0.51 -2.54
CA PHE A 105 -3.44 0.60 -1.64
C PHE A 105 -4.70 1.39 -2.00
N LEU A 106 -5.06 1.47 -3.29
CA LEU A 106 -6.36 2.01 -3.67
C LEU A 106 -7.54 1.11 -3.24
N LEU A 107 -7.40 -0.22 -3.28
CA LEU A 107 -8.40 -1.14 -2.73
C LEU A 107 -8.60 -0.93 -1.22
N ILE A 108 -7.51 -0.72 -0.46
CA ILE A 108 -7.56 -0.40 0.98
C ILE A 108 -8.33 0.91 1.23
N LEU A 109 -8.21 1.89 0.33
CA LEU A 109 -8.99 3.13 0.37
C LEU A 109 -10.44 2.98 -0.11
N GLY A 110 -10.88 1.77 -0.44
CA GLY A 110 -12.25 1.46 -0.85
C GLY A 110 -12.52 1.60 -2.36
N ALA A 111 -11.48 1.67 -3.20
CA ALA A 111 -11.67 1.64 -4.64
C ALA A 111 -12.32 0.31 -5.06
N LYS A 112 -13.16 0.37 -6.11
CA LYS A 112 -13.81 -0.82 -6.66
C LYS A 112 -12.85 -1.54 -7.62
N PRO A 113 -12.75 -2.88 -7.58
CA PRO A 113 -11.90 -3.66 -8.50
C PRO A 113 -12.09 -3.30 -9.99
N GLU A 114 -13.32 -3.01 -10.41
CA GLU A 114 -13.65 -2.67 -11.80
C GLU A 114 -13.01 -1.36 -12.27
N LEU A 115 -12.77 -0.42 -11.35
CA LEU A 115 -12.13 0.88 -11.65
C LEU A 115 -10.60 0.74 -11.78
N LEU A 116 -10.03 -0.28 -11.16
CA LEU A 116 -8.59 -0.57 -11.16
C LEU A 116 -8.19 -1.52 -12.29
N ARG A 117 -9.16 -2.20 -12.91
CA ARG A 117 -8.96 -3.08 -14.05
C ARG A 117 -8.63 -2.26 -15.31
N GLY A 118 -7.47 -2.55 -15.92
CA GLY A 118 -7.07 -1.93 -17.19
C GLY A 118 -6.62 -0.47 -17.07
N SER A 119 -6.62 0.11 -15.87
CA SER A 119 -6.02 1.40 -15.62
C SER A 119 -4.52 1.24 -15.41
N THR A 120 -3.73 1.87 -16.28
CA THR A 120 -2.34 2.22 -15.97
C THR A 120 -2.41 3.34 -14.95
N ILE A 121 -2.63 3.00 -13.68
CA ILE A 121 -2.70 4.00 -12.60
C ILE A 121 -1.28 4.56 -12.45
N MET A 122 -0.98 5.59 -13.22
CA MET A 122 0.21 6.41 -13.06
C MET A 122 -0.10 7.47 -12.01
N LYS A 123 0.32 7.20 -10.77
CA LYS A 123 0.82 8.21 -9.85
C LYS A 123 1.85 7.56 -8.92
#